data_AF-A0A022PH86-F1
#
_entry.id   AF-A0A022PH86-F1
#
_cell.length_a   1.000
_cell.length_b   1.000
_cell.length_c   1.000
_cell.angle_alpha   90.00
_cell.angle_beta   90.00
_cell.angle_gamma   90.00
#
_symmetry.space_group_name_H-M   'P 1'
#
loop_
_entity.id
_entity.type
_entity.pdbx_description
1 polymer ?
#
loop_
_entity_poly.entity_id
_entity_poly.type
_entity_poly.pdbx_seq_one_letter_code
_entity_poly.pdbx_strand_id
1 'polypeptide(L)'
;MNILINTVNFIMLSLFLVSMFLLLSLFVLYGINKKSFTEIRDEYIQNGFFIPQIIYVISFSGFYGSYYLSCFFYQTITRKKTIISRALIGNSIPQEAYEFAKSIPKKLASIMIIYYYLFSTAIFSFILSSILILLYKCLTNT
;
A
#
# COMPACT_ATOMS: atom_id res chain seq x y z
N MET A 1 27.98 -25.18 -2.65
CA MET A 1 27.26 -24.50 -3.76
C MET A 1 25.79 -24.93 -3.84
N ASN A 2 25.48 -26.24 -3.94
CA ASN A 2 24.10 -26.74 -4.05
C ASN A 2 23.16 -26.33 -2.90
N ILE A 3 23.64 -26.32 -1.65
CA ILE A 3 22.81 -25.93 -0.48
C ILE A 3 22.36 -24.47 -0.61
N LEU A 4 23.29 -23.55 -0.92
CA LEU A 4 22.99 -22.13 -1.09
C LEU A 4 21.96 -21.89 -2.21
N ILE A 5 22.16 -22.53 -3.37
CA ILE A 5 21.26 -22.43 -4.52
C ILE A 5 19.85 -22.93 -4.17
N ASN A 6 19.74 -24.06 -3.46
CA ASN A 6 18.46 -24.60 -3.01
C ASN A 6 17.77 -23.69 -1.99
N THR A 7 18.53 -23.12 -1.05
CA THR A 7 17.99 -22.17 -0.06
C THR A 7 17.45 -20.91 -0.74
N VAL A 8 18.21 -20.31 -1.68
CA VAL A 8 17.77 -19.13 -2.42
C VAL A 8 16.50 -19.42 -3.21
N ASN A 9 16.44 -20.56 -3.91
CA ASN A 9 15.26 -20.98 -4.66
C ASN A 9 14.02 -21.14 -3.76
N PHE A 10 14.18 -21.77 -2.60
CA PHE A 10 13.10 -21.95 -1.63
C PHE A 10 12.57 -20.61 -1.10
N ILE A 11 13.46 -19.68 -0.72
CA ILE A 11 13.07 -18.35 -0.22
C ILE A 11 12.37 -17.56 -1.33
N MET A 12 12.91 -17.57 -2.54
CA MET A 12 12.35 -16.90 -3.71
C MET A 12 10.92 -17.36 -3.99
N LEU A 13 10.69 -18.68 -4.05
CA LEU A 13 9.36 -19.26 -4.28
C LEU A 13 8.40 -18.94 -3.12
N SER A 14 8.87 -19.04 -1.88
CA SER A 14 8.06 -18.74 -0.69
C SER A 14 7.59 -17.28 -0.68
N LEU A 15 8.49 -16.33 -0.96
CA LEU A 15 8.15 -14.91 -1.05
C LEU A 15 7.16 -14.62 -2.19
N PHE A 16 7.32 -15.28 -3.34
CA PHE A 16 6.39 -15.16 -4.45
C PHE A 16 4.99 -15.64 -4.05
N LEU A 17 4.87 -16.83 -3.48
CA LEU A 17 3.60 -17.41 -3.03
C LEU A 17 2.93 -16.54 -1.96
N VAL A 18 3.69 -16.05 -0.98
CA VAL A 18 3.18 -15.13 0.05
C VAL A 18 2.68 -13.84 -0.59
N SER A 19 3.41 -13.27 -1.56
CA SER A 19 2.97 -12.04 -2.24
C SER A 19 1.65 -12.24 -3.00
N MET A 20 1.47 -13.36 -3.68
CA MET A 20 0.25 -13.69 -4.42
C MET A 20 -0.93 -13.93 -3.48
N PHE A 21 -0.70 -14.65 -2.37
CA PHE A 21 -1.73 -14.86 -1.35
C PHE A 21 -2.18 -13.55 -0.71
N LEU A 22 -1.24 -12.63 -0.42
CA LEU A 22 -1.56 -11.31 0.11
C LEU A 22 -2.34 -10.46 -0.91
N LEU A 23 -1.96 -10.47 -2.19
CA LEU A 23 -2.70 -9.76 -3.25
C LEU A 23 -4.12 -10.29 -3.40
N LEU A 24 -4.32 -11.60 -3.35
CA LEU A 24 -5.66 -12.21 -3.39
C LEU A 24 -6.49 -11.80 -2.18
N SER A 25 -5.90 -11.86 -0.98
CA SER A 25 -6.55 -11.44 0.27
C SER A 25 -6.94 -9.96 0.24
N LEU A 26 -6.05 -9.11 -0.29
CA LEU A 26 -6.30 -7.70 -0.52
C LEU A 26 -7.45 -7.47 -1.50
N PHE A 27 -7.53 -8.25 -2.58
CA PHE A 27 -8.59 -8.12 -3.58
C PHE A 27 -9.97 -8.39 -2.94
N VAL A 28 -10.07 -9.44 -2.12
CA VAL A 28 -11.28 -9.73 -1.34
C VAL A 28 -11.58 -8.61 -0.34
N LEU A 29 -10.57 -8.17 0.42
CA LEU A 29 -10.72 -7.08 1.40
C LEU A 29 -11.18 -5.78 0.75
N TYR A 30 -10.65 -5.45 -0.43
CA TYR A 30 -11.09 -4.31 -1.24
C TYR A 30 -12.56 -4.46 -1.64
N GLY A 31 -12.96 -5.62 -2.15
CA GLY A 31 -14.35 -5.88 -2.54
C GLY A 31 -15.33 -5.64 -1.39
N ILE A 32 -15.02 -6.16 -0.20
CA ILE A 32 -15.85 -6.02 1.00
C ILE A 32 -15.89 -4.55 1.47
N ASN A 33 -14.77 -3.83 1.42
CA ASN A 33 -14.64 -2.48 1.97
C ASN A 33 -14.66 -1.38 0.91
N LYS A 34 -15.12 -1.67 -0.32
CA LYS A 34 -15.10 -0.73 -1.44
C LYS A 34 -15.76 0.61 -1.09
N LYS A 35 -16.89 0.56 -0.39
CA LYS A 35 -17.63 1.76 0.06
C LYS A 35 -16.81 2.62 1.02
N SER A 36 -16.01 2.01 1.90
CA SER A 36 -15.21 2.73 2.90
C SER A 36 -14.12 3.61 2.27
N PHE A 37 -13.57 3.22 1.12
CA PHE A 37 -12.60 4.06 0.38
C PHE A 37 -13.26 5.31 -0.21
N THR A 38 -14.48 5.16 -0.74
CA THR A 38 -15.27 6.30 -1.24
C THR A 38 -15.69 7.20 -0.10
N GLU A 39 -16.21 6.61 0.98
CA GLU A 39 -16.73 7.32 2.16
C GLU A 39 -15.66 8.21 2.80
N ILE A 40 -14.48 7.66 3.12
CA ILE A 40 -13.41 8.45 3.76
C ILE A 40 -12.89 9.58 2.85
N ARG A 41 -12.84 9.34 1.53
CA ARG A 41 -12.42 10.36 0.55
C ARG A 41 -13.42 11.51 0.50
N ASP A 42 -14.70 11.17 0.40
CA ASP A 42 -15.76 12.15 0.27
C ASP A 42 -15.93 12.93 1.57
N GLU A 43 -15.84 12.26 2.73
CA GLU A 43 -15.84 12.90 4.06
C GLU A 43 -14.68 13.91 4.19
N TYR A 44 -13.48 13.54 3.76
CA TYR A 44 -12.32 14.43 3.79
C TYR A 44 -12.49 15.68 2.91
N ILE A 45 -13.05 15.51 1.71
CA ILE A 45 -13.28 16.63 0.77
C ILE A 45 -14.45 17.51 1.23
N GLN A 46 -15.52 16.93 1.74
CA GLN A 46 -16.68 17.67 2.25
C GLN A 46 -16.32 18.56 3.45
N ASN A 47 -15.31 18.18 4.23
CA ASN A 47 -14.75 19.00 5.30
C ASN A 47 -13.75 20.07 4.81
N GLY A 48 -13.64 20.27 3.49
CA GLY A 48 -12.82 21.34 2.89
C GLY A 48 -11.35 21.00 2.72
N PHE A 49 -10.93 19.75 2.96
CA PHE A 49 -9.55 19.34 2.78
C PHE A 49 -9.26 18.82 1.38
N PHE A 50 -8.04 19.09 0.91
CA PHE A 50 -7.61 18.73 -0.44
C PHE A 50 -6.80 17.44 -0.46
N ILE A 51 -7.17 16.53 -1.35
CA ILE A 51 -6.37 15.36 -1.72
C ILE A 51 -5.56 15.73 -2.98
N PRO A 52 -4.24 15.47 -3.01
CA PRO A 52 -3.42 15.70 -4.21
C PRO A 52 -4.09 15.16 -5.46
N GLN A 53 -4.17 15.97 -6.52
CA GLN A 53 -4.92 15.66 -7.75
C GLN A 53 -4.60 14.28 -8.32
N ILE A 54 -3.31 13.90 -8.36
CA ILE A 54 -2.90 12.60 -8.87
C ILE A 54 -3.45 11.44 -8.02
N ILE A 55 -3.46 11.58 -6.69
CA ILE A 55 -4.02 10.58 -5.77
C ILE A 55 -5.54 10.55 -5.90
N TYR A 56 -6.18 11.72 -6.02
CA TYR A 56 -7.62 11.82 -6.21
C TYR A 56 -8.06 11.09 -7.49
N VAL A 57 -7.43 11.37 -8.64
CA VAL A 57 -7.76 10.72 -9.91
C VAL A 57 -7.50 9.21 -9.83
N ILE A 58 -6.33 8.81 -9.32
CA ILE A 58 -5.97 7.38 -9.19
C ILE A 58 -6.91 6.65 -8.23
N SER A 59 -7.50 7.32 -7.23
CA SER A 59 -8.43 6.69 -6.29
C SER A 59 -9.67 6.06 -6.96
N PHE A 60 -10.04 6.53 -8.15
CA PHE A 60 -11.15 5.97 -8.93
C PHE A 60 -10.77 4.69 -9.70
N SER A 61 -9.48 4.34 -9.78
CA SER A 61 -8.97 3.15 -10.47
C SER A 61 -9.21 1.83 -9.72
N GLY A 62 -10.12 1.84 -8.73
CA GLY A 62 -10.53 0.66 -7.98
C GLY A 62 -9.42 0.08 -7.08
N PHE A 63 -9.20 -1.23 -7.16
CA PHE A 63 -8.29 -1.99 -6.29
C PHE A 63 -6.88 -1.36 -6.16
N TYR A 64 -6.25 -1.06 -7.29
CA TYR A 64 -4.92 -0.45 -7.32
C TYR A 64 -4.97 1.03 -6.89
N GLY A 65 -6.03 1.73 -7.23
CA GLY A 65 -6.27 3.12 -6.85
C GLY A 65 -6.35 3.32 -5.34
N SER A 66 -7.04 2.40 -4.67
CA SER A 66 -7.20 2.38 -3.22
C SER A 66 -5.88 2.28 -2.47
N TYR A 67 -4.81 1.75 -3.08
CA TYR A 67 -3.50 1.72 -2.43
C TYR A 67 -2.93 3.12 -2.22
N TYR A 68 -2.96 3.97 -3.25
CA TYR A 68 -2.45 5.34 -3.18
C TYR A 68 -3.29 6.19 -2.21
N LEU A 69 -4.61 6.02 -2.24
CA LEU A 69 -5.51 6.65 -1.29
C LEU A 69 -5.21 6.21 0.15
N SER A 70 -4.97 4.91 0.36
CA SER A 70 -4.59 4.36 1.67
C SER A 70 -3.24 4.90 2.14
N CYS A 71 -2.29 5.10 1.22
CA CYS A 71 -0.99 5.68 1.54
C CYS A 71 -1.13 7.14 2.01
N PHE A 72 -1.98 7.92 1.34
CA PHE A 72 -2.33 9.28 1.74
C PHE A 72 -2.94 9.29 3.15
N PHE A 73 -4.01 8.53 3.37
CA PHE A 73 -4.68 8.51 4.68
C PHE A 73 -3.81 7.90 5.77
N TYR A 74 -2.96 6.91 5.47
CA TYR A 74 -1.97 6.41 6.42
C TYR A 74 -1.09 7.55 6.93
N GLN A 75 -0.54 8.39 6.04
CA GLN A 75 0.24 9.55 6.44
C GLN A 75 -0.61 10.53 7.28
N THR A 76 -1.81 10.88 6.81
CA THR A 76 -2.65 11.88 7.48
C THR A 76 -3.11 11.43 8.86
N ILE A 77 -3.45 10.15 9.02
CA ILE A 77 -3.92 9.57 10.29
C ILE A 77 -2.76 9.38 11.27
N THR A 78 -1.61 8.85 10.79
CA THR A 78 -0.50 8.47 11.68
C THR A 78 0.57 9.56 11.83
N ARG A 79 0.51 10.62 11.02
CA ARG A 79 1.56 11.64 10.83
C ARG A 79 2.91 11.08 10.35
N LYS A 80 2.97 9.81 9.94
CA LYS A 80 4.20 9.17 9.44
C LYS A 80 4.32 9.38 7.93
N LYS A 81 5.34 10.14 7.51
CA LYS A 81 5.64 10.34 6.09
C LYS A 81 6.22 9.05 5.49
N THR A 82 5.61 8.56 4.41
CA THR A 82 6.14 7.44 3.60
C THR A 82 6.98 7.98 2.43
N ILE A 83 7.70 7.12 1.72
CA ILE A 83 8.48 7.53 0.54
C ILE A 83 7.55 8.07 -0.55
N ILE A 84 6.46 7.35 -0.83
CA ILE A 84 5.39 7.74 -1.76
C ILE A 84 4.81 9.09 -1.35
N SER A 85 4.60 9.27 -0.05
CA SER A 85 4.10 10.49 0.55
C SER A 85 4.99 11.70 0.30
N ARG A 86 6.31 11.58 0.48
CA ARG A 86 7.23 12.68 0.13
C ARG A 86 7.22 13.00 -1.35
N ALA A 87 7.13 11.98 -2.20
CA ALA A 87 7.19 12.14 -3.65
C ALA A 87 5.90 12.72 -4.26
N LEU A 88 4.73 12.30 -3.76
CA LEU A 88 3.42 12.62 -4.36
C LEU A 88 2.59 13.63 -3.56
N ILE A 89 2.82 13.74 -2.25
CA ILE A 89 2.01 14.56 -1.34
C ILE A 89 2.77 15.81 -0.89
N GLY A 90 4.10 15.79 -0.88
CA GLY A 90 4.92 16.91 -0.46
C GLY A 90 4.72 17.28 1.03
N ASN A 91 5.09 18.52 1.38
CA ASN A 91 4.92 19.07 2.74
C ASN A 91 3.62 19.88 2.91
N SER A 92 2.66 19.76 2.00
CA SER A 92 1.54 20.69 1.85
C SER A 92 0.25 20.31 2.60
N ILE A 93 0.25 19.25 3.42
CA ILE A 93 -0.94 18.93 4.24
C ILE A 93 -0.97 19.90 5.44
N PRO A 94 -2.04 20.72 5.59
CA PRO A 94 -2.18 21.65 6.71
C PRO A 94 -2.40 20.91 8.04
N GLN A 95 -2.12 21.56 9.18
CA GLN A 95 -2.21 20.92 10.49
C GLN A 95 -3.63 20.45 10.81
N GLU A 96 -4.61 21.23 10.40
CA GLU A 96 -6.05 21.02 10.57
C GLU A 96 -6.49 19.70 9.91
N ALA A 97 -5.89 19.35 8.77
CA ALA A 97 -6.16 18.07 8.10
C ALA A 97 -5.67 16.86 8.93
N TYR A 98 -4.55 17.00 9.64
CA TYR A 98 -4.07 15.95 10.55
C TYR A 98 -4.92 15.85 11.82
N GLU A 99 -5.54 16.95 12.25
CA GLU A 99 -6.46 16.95 13.39
C GLU A 99 -7.80 16.33 13.01
N PHE A 100 -8.35 16.69 11.86
CA PHE A 100 -9.52 16.05 11.28
C PHE A 100 -9.30 14.55 11.05
N ALA A 101 -8.13 14.12 10.60
CA ALA A 101 -7.85 12.71 10.41
C ALA A 101 -7.97 11.87 11.70
N LYS A 102 -7.87 12.49 12.89
CA LYS A 102 -8.11 11.83 14.18
C LYS A 102 -9.61 11.69 14.50
N SER A 103 -10.46 12.54 13.95
CA SER A 103 -11.92 12.45 14.13
C SER A 103 -12.58 11.46 13.16
N ILE A 104 -11.86 11.02 12.11
CA ILE A 104 -12.35 9.98 11.19
C ILE A 104 -12.75 8.72 11.98
N PRO A 105 -13.91 8.10 11.68
CA PRO A 105 -14.34 6.86 12.32
C PRO A 105 -13.23 5.80 12.33
N LYS A 106 -12.95 5.26 13.52
CA LYS A 106 -11.86 4.28 13.74
C LYS A 106 -11.89 3.11 12.76
N LYS A 107 -13.09 2.68 12.36
CA LYS A 107 -13.29 1.63 11.35
C LYS A 107 -12.69 2.03 9.99
N LEU A 108 -13.03 3.21 9.47
CA LEU A 108 -12.52 3.72 8.19
C LEU A 108 -11.01 3.90 8.23
N ALA A 109 -10.51 4.54 9.29
CA ALA A 109 -9.09 4.73 9.51
C ALA A 109 -8.32 3.40 9.53
N SER A 110 -8.83 2.39 10.24
CA SER A 110 -8.19 1.07 10.32
C SER A 110 -8.16 0.36 8.98
N ILE A 111 -9.22 0.46 8.17
CA ILE A 111 -9.24 -0.11 6.81
C ILE A 111 -8.11 0.49 5.97
N MET A 112 -7.94 1.82 5.96
CA MET A 112 -6.86 2.45 5.20
C MET A 112 -5.47 1.99 5.67
N ILE A 113 -5.26 1.93 6.99
CA ILE A 113 -3.96 1.53 7.56
C ILE A 113 -3.66 0.07 7.23
N ILE A 114 -4.62 -0.84 7.42
CA ILE A 114 -4.46 -2.28 7.13
C ILE A 114 -4.19 -2.48 5.64
N TYR A 115 -4.96 -1.80 4.77
CA TYR A 115 -4.79 -1.90 3.34
C TYR A 115 -3.41 -1.43 2.89
N TYR A 116 -2.93 -0.30 3.42
CA TYR A 116 -1.59 0.20 3.16
C TYR A 116 -0.50 -0.81 3.54
N TYR A 117 -0.56 -1.39 4.74
CA TYR A 117 0.46 -2.33 5.21
C TYR A 117 0.45 -3.62 4.40
N LEU A 118 -0.72 -4.23 4.20
CA LEU A 118 -0.85 -5.47 3.43
C LEU A 118 -0.37 -5.29 2.00
N PHE A 119 -0.78 -4.22 1.32
CA PHE A 119 -0.40 -3.95 -0.07
C PHE A 119 1.10 -3.65 -0.19
N SER A 120 1.65 -2.83 0.72
CA SER A 120 3.10 -2.55 0.74
C SER A 120 3.93 -3.81 0.99
N THR A 121 3.46 -4.70 1.87
CA THR A 121 4.11 -5.99 2.16
C THR A 121 4.04 -6.92 0.94
N ALA A 122 2.90 -6.97 0.26
CA ALA A 122 2.73 -7.76 -0.95
C ALA A 122 3.68 -7.30 -2.07
N ILE A 123 3.73 -6.00 -2.35
CA ILE A 123 4.67 -5.41 -3.32
C ILE A 123 6.11 -5.72 -2.91
N PHE A 124 6.48 -5.48 -1.65
CA PHE A 124 7.84 -5.69 -1.17
C PHE A 124 8.30 -7.14 -1.35
N SER A 125 7.47 -8.10 -0.93
CA SER A 125 7.75 -9.53 -1.10
C SER A 125 7.87 -9.93 -2.58
N PHE A 126 7.03 -9.37 -3.45
CA PHE A 126 7.09 -9.61 -4.89
C PHE A 126 8.37 -9.07 -5.52
N ILE A 127 8.76 -7.83 -5.20
CA ILE A 127 10.01 -7.22 -5.69
C ILE A 127 11.22 -8.00 -5.19
N LEU A 128 11.24 -8.36 -3.90
CA LEU A 128 12.34 -9.12 -3.32
C LEU A 128 12.48 -10.50 -3.98
N SER A 129 11.37 -11.21 -4.21
CA SER A 129 11.37 -12.45 -4.98
C SER A 129 11.94 -12.25 -6.40
N SER A 130 11.54 -11.18 -7.08
CA SER A 130 12.03 -10.85 -8.43
C SER A 130 13.54 -10.60 -8.47
N ILE A 131 14.08 -9.90 -7.46
CA ILE A 131 15.53 -9.69 -7.31
C ILE A 131 16.25 -11.02 -7.07
N LEU A 132 15.68 -11.91 -6.25
CA LEU A 132 16.24 -13.23 -5.99
C LEU A 132 16.23 -14.12 -7.24
N ILE A 133 15.24 -14.00 -8.13
CA ILE A 133 15.25 -14.68 -9.45
C ILE A 133 16.47 -14.25 -10.26
N LEU A 134 16.75 -12.95 -10.32
CA LEU A 134 17.91 -12.43 -11.05
C LEU A 134 19.23 -12.93 -10.44
N LEU A 135 19.31 -12.95 -9.11
CA LEU A 135 20.47 -13.48 -8.38
C LEU A 135 20.66 -14.98 -8.63
N TYR A 136 19.58 -15.77 -8.57
CA TYR A 136 19.61 -17.20 -8.84
C TYR A 136 20.13 -17.49 -10.25
N LYS A 137 19.64 -16.74 -11.25
CA LYS A 137 20.09 -16.87 -12.64
C LYS A 137 21.57 -16.49 -12.80
N CYS A 138 22.07 -15.51 -12.05
CA CYS A 138 23.48 -15.16 -12.03
C CYS A 138 24.33 -16.31 -11.47
N LEU A 139 23.91 -16.91 -10.35
CA LEU A 139 24.63 -17.98 -9.67
C LEU A 139 24.65 -19.33 -10.40
N THR A 140 23.67 -19.60 -11.28
CA THR A 140 23.57 -20.86 -12.03
C THR A 140 24.15 -20.80 -13.44
N ASN A 141 24.32 -19.60 -14.00
CA ASN A 141 24.96 -19.39 -15.30
C ASN A 141 26.49 -19.17 -15.21
N THR A 142 27.04 -19.02 -14.00
CA THR A 142 28.48 -19.04 -13.68
C THR A 142 28.91 -20.43 -13.25
#